data_AF-A0A1H5MU67-F1
#
_entry.id   AF-A0A1H5MU67-F1
#
_cell.length_a   1.000
_cell.length_b   1.000
_cell.length_c   1.000
_cell.angle_alpha   90.00
_cell.angle_beta   90.00
_cell.angle_gamma   90.00
#
_symmetry.space_group_name_H-M   'P 1'
#
loop_
_entity.id
_entity.type
_entity.pdbx_description
1 polymer ?
#
loop_
_entity_poly.entity_id
_entity_poly.type
_entity_poly.pdbx_seq_one_letter_code
_entity_poly.pdbx_strand_id
1 'polypeptide(L)'
;MTVIAPGGLWALTGDQIYSDGITIGAGTLQLGNGGTSGHLTGAIVDNSVFAINRSDTVTLGNTISGTGSLRQIGLGGDYPQRRHEL
;
A
#
# COMPACT_ATOMS: atom_id res chain seq x y z
N MET A 1 9.35 -1.72 -13.96
CA MET A 1 8.51 -0.50 -14.14
C MET A 1 8.84 0.47 -13.02
N THR A 2 8.96 1.78 -13.29
CA THR A 2 9.20 2.80 -12.25
C THR A 2 8.02 3.75 -12.16
N VAL A 3 7.50 3.95 -10.94
CA VAL A 3 6.51 4.98 -10.64
C VAL A 3 7.26 6.22 -10.17
N ILE A 4 7.02 7.34 -10.85
CA ILE A 4 7.58 8.65 -10.51
C ILE A 4 6.42 9.64 -10.51
N ALA A 5 6.03 10.08 -9.31
CA ALA A 5 4.99 11.07 -9.12
C ALA A 5 5.51 12.14 -8.16
N PRO A 6 6.33 13.12 -8.61
CA PRO A 6 6.93 14.08 -7.69
C PRO A 6 5.84 14.86 -6.94
N GLY A 7 5.69 14.60 -5.64
CA GLY A 7 4.61 15.14 -4.80
C GLY A 7 3.20 14.55 -5.07
N GLY A 8 3.09 13.58 -5.99
CA GLY A 8 1.82 12.97 -6.39
C GLY A 8 1.52 11.63 -5.70
N LEU A 9 0.25 11.26 -5.72
CA LEU A 9 -0.29 10.02 -5.21
C LEU A 9 -0.75 9.14 -6.36
N TRP A 10 -0.27 7.90 -6.41
CA TRP A 10 -0.70 6.87 -7.35
C TRP A 10 -1.44 5.78 -6.58
N ALA A 11 -2.77 5.83 -6.58
CA ALA A 11 -3.59 4.87 -5.87
C ALA A 11 -3.98 3.69 -6.78
N LEU A 12 -3.62 2.48 -6.37
CA LEU A 12 -4.08 1.24 -6.97
C LEU A 12 -5.44 0.87 -6.38
N THR A 13 -6.50 1.28 -7.06
CA THR A 13 -7.88 0.97 -6.65
C THR A 13 -8.35 -0.42 -7.10
N GLY A 14 -7.60 -1.07 -7.99
CA GLY A 14 -7.77 -2.46 -8.38
C GLY A 14 -6.48 -3.26 -8.21
N ASP A 15 -6.58 -4.57 -8.35
CA ASP A 15 -5.46 -5.49 -8.15
C ASP A 15 -4.58 -5.50 -9.40
N GLN A 16 -3.26 -5.39 -9.20
CA GLN A 16 -2.27 -5.31 -10.28
C GLN A 16 -1.17 -6.35 -10.08
N ILE A 17 -0.68 -6.90 -11.19
CA ILE A 17 0.42 -7.87 -11.21
C ILE A 17 1.59 -7.25 -11.97
N TYR A 18 2.70 -7.03 -11.28
CA TYR A 18 3.99 -6.67 -11.88
C TYR A 18 5.03 -7.73 -11.51
N SER A 19 5.05 -8.84 -12.25
CA SER A 19 5.94 -9.96 -11.98
C SER A 19 7.42 -9.58 -11.94
N ASP A 20 7.83 -8.61 -12.77
CA ASP A 20 9.20 -8.06 -12.80
C ASP A 20 9.48 -7.05 -11.69
N GLY A 21 8.47 -6.74 -10.87
CA GLY A 21 8.50 -5.77 -9.79
C GLY A 21 8.27 -4.32 -10.23
N ILE A 22 8.15 -3.48 -9.21
CA ILE A 22 7.93 -2.05 -9.34
C ILE A 22 8.94 -1.28 -8.48
N THR A 23 9.42 -0.14 -8.99
CA THR A 23 10.25 0.79 -8.23
C THR A 23 9.47 2.07 -7.99
N ILE A 24 9.35 2.50 -6.73
CA ILE A 24 8.78 3.79 -6.33
C ILE A 24 9.95 4.76 -6.24
N GLY A 25 10.15 5.57 -7.28
CA GLY A 25 11.27 6.51 -7.37
C GLY A 25 10.99 7.87 -6.73
N ALA A 26 9.72 8.30 -6.72
CA ALA A 26 9.28 9.54 -6.09
C ALA A 26 7.76 9.53 -5.89
N GLY A 27 7.29 10.23 -4.86
CA GLY A 27 5.86 10.36 -4.56
C GLY A 27 5.35 9.24 -3.66
N THR A 28 4.04 9.01 -3.70
CA THR A 28 3.40 7.93 -2.96
C THR A 28 2.74 6.93 -3.90
N LEU A 29 3.12 5.67 -3.81
CA LEU A 29 2.30 4.57 -4.31
C LEU A 29 1.37 4.13 -3.18
N GLN A 30 0.05 4.11 -3.41
CA GLN A 30 -0.92 3.70 -2.41
C GLN A 30 -1.68 2.46 -2.85
N LEU A 31 -1.77 1.47 -1.97
CA LEU A 31 -2.63 0.32 -2.14
C LEU A 31 -4.03 0.63 -1.65
N GLY A 32 -5.02 0.55 -2.55
CA GLY A 32 -6.40 0.87 -2.25
C GLY A 32 -6.67 2.36 -2.04
N ASN A 33 -7.91 2.68 -1.70
CA ASN A 33 -8.36 4.03 -1.34
C ASN A 33 -9.42 4.00 -0.21
N GLY A 34 -9.15 3.20 0.83
CA GLY A 34 -10.04 3.05 2.00
C GLY A 34 -11.16 2.04 1.84
N GLY A 35 -11.20 1.29 0.73
CA GLY A 35 -12.10 0.17 0.50
C GLY A 35 -11.40 -1.19 0.65
N THR A 36 -12.05 -2.24 0.12
CA THR A 36 -11.59 -3.66 0.12
C THR A 36 -10.85 -4.09 -1.16
N SER A 37 -10.56 -3.16 -2.07
CA SER A 37 -9.87 -3.43 -3.33
C SER A 37 -8.52 -2.72 -3.38
N GLY A 38 -7.64 -3.23 -4.23
CA GLY A 38 -6.27 -2.73 -4.37
C GLY A 38 -5.31 -3.76 -3.82
N HIS A 39 -4.56 -4.36 -4.72
CA HIS A 39 -3.47 -5.26 -4.39
C HIS A 39 -2.34 -5.09 -5.41
N LEU A 40 -1.15 -5.48 -5.01
CA LEU A 40 0.02 -5.44 -5.86
C LEU A 40 0.76 -6.75 -5.70
N THR A 41 0.93 -7.49 -6.78
CA THR A 41 1.76 -8.71 -6.80
C THR A 41 3.08 -8.40 -7.50
N GLY A 42 4.20 -8.82 -6.90
CA GLY A 42 5.55 -8.58 -7.43
C GLY A 42 6.51 -7.98 -6.40
N ALA A 43 7.79 -7.88 -6.72
CA ALA A 43 8.76 -7.20 -5.86
C ALA A 43 8.50 -5.68 -5.84
N ILE A 44 8.71 -5.03 -4.69
CA ILE A 44 8.52 -3.59 -4.52
C ILE A 44 9.84 -2.99 -4.03
N VAL A 45 10.44 -2.11 -4.82
CA VAL A 45 11.57 -1.28 -4.40
C VAL A 45 11.03 0.10 -4.04
N ASP A 46 10.82 0.36 -2.75
CA ASP A 46 10.35 1.64 -2.22
C ASP A 46 11.54 2.54 -1.88
N ASN A 47 11.75 3.59 -2.69
CA ASN A 47 12.71 4.66 -2.40
C ASN A 47 12.02 5.99 -2.04
N SER A 48 10.71 5.98 -1.80
CA SER A 48 9.94 7.16 -1.41
C SER A 48 8.86 6.80 -0.41
N VAL A 49 7.58 6.69 -0.81
CA VAL A 49 6.50 6.28 0.09
C VAL A 49 5.66 5.18 -0.55
N PHE A 50 5.52 4.06 0.16
CA PHE A 50 4.50 3.05 -0.10
C PHE A 50 3.43 3.10 0.99
N ALA A 51 2.20 3.46 0.63
CA ALA A 51 1.07 3.56 1.54
C ALA A 51 0.08 2.41 1.36
N ILE A 52 -0.54 1.96 2.45
CA ILE A 52 -1.61 0.95 2.43
C ILE A 52 -2.86 1.59 3.00
N ASN A 53 -3.85 1.81 2.13
CA ASN A 53 -5.15 2.37 2.47
C ASN A 53 -6.26 1.34 2.17
N ARG A 54 -6.32 0.31 3.01
CA ARG A 54 -7.25 -0.81 2.91
C ARG A 54 -8.09 -0.87 4.19
N SER A 55 -9.39 -1.09 4.07
CA SER A 55 -10.32 -1.17 5.22
C SER A 55 -10.38 -2.56 5.86
N ASP A 56 -9.80 -3.55 5.22
CA ASP A 56 -9.68 -4.94 5.63
C ASP A 56 -8.22 -5.30 5.89
N THR A 57 -8.01 -6.45 6.52
CA THR A 57 -6.66 -6.99 6.74
C THR A 57 -6.06 -7.44 5.42
N VAL A 58 -4.91 -6.88 5.06
CA VAL A 58 -4.16 -7.26 3.86
C VAL A 58 -2.86 -7.93 4.24
N THR A 59 -2.63 -9.12 3.68
CA THR A 59 -1.32 -9.78 3.74
C THR A 59 -0.52 -9.39 2.51
N LEU A 60 0.64 -8.77 2.70
CA LEU A 60 1.58 -8.47 1.63
C LEU A 60 2.60 -9.61 1.52
N GLY A 61 2.47 -10.42 0.46
CA GLY A 61 3.46 -11.45 0.11
C GLY A 61 4.67 -10.90 -0.65
N ASN A 62 4.73 -9.58 -0.86
CA ASN A 62 5.75 -8.91 -1.65
C ASN A 62 7.08 -8.85 -0.89
N THR A 63 8.19 -9.04 -1.61
CA THR A 63 9.48 -8.55 -1.13
C THR A 63 9.50 -7.04 -1.25
N ILE A 64 9.61 -6.33 -0.12
CA ILE A 64 9.71 -4.87 -0.07
C ILE A 64 11.14 -4.50 0.34
N SER A 65 11.82 -3.70 -0.48
CA SER A 65 13.20 -3.23 -0.25
C SER A 65 13.34 -1.73 -0.58
N GLY A 66 14.50 -1.14 -0.33
CA GLY A 66 14.79 0.27 -0.65
C GLY A 66 14.93 1.16 0.60
N THR A 67 14.99 2.47 0.39
CA THR A 67 15.26 3.48 1.44
C THR A 67 14.03 4.32 1.83
N GLY A 68 12.86 3.98 1.28
CA GLY A 68 11.61 4.71 1.46
C GLY A 68 10.92 4.43 2.80
N SER A 69 9.60 4.62 2.82
CA SER A 69 8.77 4.47 4.02
C SER A 69 7.45 3.78 3.71
N LEU A 70 7.21 2.69 4.42
CA LEU A 70 5.93 1.99 4.43
C LEU A 70 4.96 2.65 5.42
N ARG A 71 3.75 3.00 4.97
CA ARG A 71 2.72 3.69 5.77
C ARG A 71 1.39 2.95 5.73
N GLN A 72 0.97 2.36 6.84
CA GLN A 72 -0.41 1.89 7.00
C GLN A 72 -1.29 3.10 7.37
N ILE A 73 -2.23 3.45 6.49
CA ILE A 73 -3.15 4.59 6.66
C ILE A 73 -4.62 4.20 6.60
N GLY A 74 -4.93 3.00 6.11
CA GLY A 74 -6.26 2.40 6.23
C GLY A 74 -6.46 1.75 7.59
N LEU A 75 -7.71 1.71 8.06
CA LEU A 75 -8.09 1.16 9.37
C LEU A 75 -7.66 -0.31 9.54
N GLY A 76 -7.48 -1.04 8.43
CA GLY A 76 -7.31 -2.49 8.48
C GLY A 76 -8.57 -3.17 9.04
N GLY A 77 -8.57 -4.50 9.11
CA GLY A 77 -9.67 -5.26 9.72
C GLY A 77 -9.81 -5.09 11.23
N ASP A 78 -9.17 -4.10 11.85
CA ASP A 78 -9.30 -3.83 13.28
C ASP A 78 -10.66 -3.22 13.57
N TYR A 79 -11.59 -4.10 13.95
CA TYR A 79 -12.81 -3.76 14.65
C TYR A 79 -12.54 -2.71 15.75
N PRO A 80 -13.39 -1.67 15.90
CA PRO A 80 -13.20 -0.66 16.93
C PRO A 80 -13.16 -1.31 18.30
N GLN A 81 -12.13 -0.95 19.07
CA GLN A 81 -11.84 -1.51 20.37
C GLN A 81 -13.05 -1.41 21.31
N ARG A 82 -13.42 -2.55 21.88
CA ARG A 82 -14.09 -2.74 23.18
C ARG A 82 -14.77 -1.49 23.75
N ARG A 83 -16.08 -1.36 23.55
CA ARG A 83 -16.90 -0.76 24.61
C ARG A 83 -16.82 -1.70 25.80
N HIS A 84 -16.03 -1.33 26.81
CA HIS A 84 -16.22 -1.87 28.15
C HIS A 84 -17.69 -1.68 28.55
N GLU A 85 -18.20 -2.71 29.19
CA GLU A 85 -19.54 -2.86 29.74
C GLU A 85 -20.01 -1.65 30.55
N LEU A 86 -21.33 -1.43 30.54
CA LEU A 86 -22.12 -1.40 31.77
C LEU A 86 -23.35 -2.31 31.54
#